data_AF-A0AAD7RXT9-F1
#
_entry.id   AF-A0AAD7RXT9-F1
#
_cell.length_a   1.000
_cell.length_b   1.000
_cell.length_c   1.000
_cell.angle_alpha   90.00
_cell.angle_beta   90.00
_cell.angle_gamma   90.00
#
_symmetry.space_group_name_H-M   'P 1'
#
loop_
_entity.id
_entity.type
_entity.pdbx_description
1 polymer ?
#
loop_
_entity_poly.entity_id
_entity_poly.type
_entity_poly.pdbx_seq_one_letter_code
_entity_poly.pdbx_strand_id
1 'polypeptide(L)'
;MSAEQQVVQRARKAFHSGRAKPLQFRVHQLKCLRHFIRERQADITAALKKDLNKTEQATLLYELLSLEGEISLAVDRLAEWAAPRPVEKNLLTLFDQVFIQPEPLGVVLIIGAWNYPWTLTLQPLIGAIAAGVYAFSQTYCL
;
A
#
# COMPACT_ATOMS: atom_id res chain seq x y z
N MET A 1 -21.28 -12.04 15.07
CA MET A 1 -19.94 -11.59 14.61
C MET A 1 -19.83 -10.10 14.85
N SER A 2 -18.70 -9.65 15.39
CA SER A 2 -18.42 -8.23 15.59
C SER A 2 -18.15 -7.50 14.26
N ALA A 3 -18.20 -6.16 14.27
CA ALA A 3 -17.94 -5.35 13.07
C ALA A 3 -16.52 -5.58 12.51
N GLU A 4 -15.54 -5.74 13.39
CA GLU A 4 -14.14 -6.02 13.04
C GLU A 4 -14.02 -7.38 12.36
N GLN A 5 -14.70 -8.40 12.87
CA GLN A 5 -14.73 -9.72 12.26
C GLN A 5 -15.34 -9.69 10.85
N GLN A 6 -16.39 -8.89 10.63
CA GLN A 6 -17.02 -8.74 9.30
C GLN A 6 -16.06 -8.09 8.30
N VAL A 7 -15.36 -7.04 8.73
CA VAL A 7 -14.35 -6.34 7.94
C VAL A 7 -13.23 -7.29 7.51
N VAL A 8 -12.65 -8.02 8.46
CA VAL A 8 -11.55 -8.96 8.17
C VAL A 8 -12.02 -10.08 7.24
N GLN A 9 -13.22 -10.61 7.44
CA GLN A 9 -13.78 -11.63 6.55
C GLN A 9 -14.00 -11.10 5.12
N ARG A 10 -14.46 -9.86 4.97
CA ARG A 10 -14.62 -9.23 3.65
C ARG A 10 -13.28 -9.08 2.94
N ALA A 11 -12.24 -8.63 3.65
CA ALA A 11 -10.89 -8.52 3.11
C ALA A 11 -10.34 -9.88 2.68
N ARG A 12 -10.51 -10.92 3.50
CA ARG A 12 -10.09 -12.30 3.16
C ARG A 12 -10.82 -12.84 1.93
N LYS A 13 -12.15 -12.65 1.85
CA LYS A 13 -12.94 -13.04 0.66
C LYS A 13 -12.43 -12.34 -0.61
N ALA A 14 -12.13 -11.04 -0.52
CA ALA A 14 -11.57 -10.31 -1.64
C ALA A 14 -10.17 -10.82 -2.03
N PHE A 15 -9.30 -11.15 -1.06
CA PHE A 15 -8.01 -11.78 -1.33
C PHE A 15 -8.14 -13.11 -2.06
N HIS A 16 -9.00 -13.99 -1.56
CA HIS A 16 -9.22 -15.30 -2.17
C HIS A 16 -9.84 -15.23 -3.58
N SER A 17 -10.51 -14.13 -3.94
CA SER A 17 -10.98 -13.92 -5.33
C SER A 17 -9.84 -13.76 -6.34
N GLY A 18 -8.61 -13.49 -5.90
CA GLY A 18 -7.46 -13.28 -6.78
C GLY A 18 -7.45 -11.95 -7.54
N ARG A 19 -8.45 -11.08 -7.33
CA ARG A 19 -8.59 -9.80 -8.06
C ARG A 19 -7.36 -8.88 -7.96
N ALA A 20 -6.60 -8.96 -6.87
CA ALA A 20 -5.39 -8.15 -6.67
C ALA A 20 -4.11 -8.78 -7.22
N LYS A 21 -4.16 -10.02 -7.75
CA LYS A 21 -2.99 -10.68 -8.35
C LYS A 21 -2.46 -9.95 -9.60
N PRO A 22 -3.30 -9.53 -10.57
CA PRO A 22 -2.81 -8.87 -11.78
C PRO A 22 -2.15 -7.52 -11.51
N LEU A 23 -0.99 -7.26 -12.12
CA LEU A 23 -0.27 -5.99 -11.97
C LEU A 23 -1.10 -4.78 -12.39
N GLN A 24 -1.90 -4.92 -13.45
CA GLN A 24 -2.78 -3.85 -13.93
C GLN A 24 -3.76 -3.37 -12.86
N PHE A 25 -4.32 -4.30 -12.07
CA PHE A 25 -5.22 -3.95 -10.98
C PHE A 25 -4.48 -3.15 -9.89
N ARG A 26 -3.27 -3.59 -9.53
CA ARG A 26 -2.45 -2.90 -8.52
C ARG A 26 -2.06 -1.49 -8.97
N VAL A 27 -1.59 -1.33 -10.21
CA VAL A 27 -1.29 -0.02 -10.81
C VAL A 27 -2.52 0.89 -10.82
N HIS A 28 -3.68 0.34 -11.18
CA HIS A 28 -4.92 1.10 -11.16
C HIS A 28 -5.27 1.59 -9.75
N GLN A 29 -5.19 0.74 -8.72
CA GLN A 29 -5.42 1.14 -7.33
C GLN A 29 -4.45 2.25 -6.87
N LEU A 30 -3.16 2.13 -7.20
CA LEU A 30 -2.15 3.15 -6.89
C LEU A 30 -2.48 4.50 -7.57
N LYS A 31 -2.88 4.48 -8.84
CA LYS A 31 -3.29 5.70 -9.56
C LYS A 31 -4.55 6.33 -8.96
N CYS A 32 -5.53 5.51 -8.57
CA CYS A 32 -6.74 5.98 -7.88
C CYS A 32 -6.40 6.61 -6.52
N LEU A 33 -5.48 6.01 -5.75
CA LEU A 33 -5.03 6.58 -4.48
C LEU A 33 -4.35 7.94 -4.68
N ARG A 34 -3.48 8.08 -5.68
CA ARG A 34 -2.85 9.37 -6.00
C ARG A 34 -3.88 10.42 -6.40
N HIS A 35 -4.88 10.03 -7.20
CA HIS A 35 -5.96 10.93 -7.58
C HIS A 35 -6.77 11.39 -6.37
N PHE A 36 -7.16 10.46 -5.49
CA PHE A 36 -7.85 10.76 -4.24
C PHE A 36 -7.07 11.75 -3.36
N ILE A 37 -5.77 11.53 -3.16
CA ILE A 37 -4.92 12.43 -2.36
C ILE A 37 -4.93 13.85 -2.92
N ARG A 38 -4.81 13.99 -4.25
CA ARG A 38 -4.82 15.30 -4.92
C ARG A 38 -6.16 16.00 -4.83
N GLU A 39 -7.25 15.28 -5.11
CA GLU A 39 -8.60 15.84 -5.07
C GLU A 39 -9.00 16.26 -3.66
N ARG A 40 -8.52 15.54 -2.64
CA ARG A 40 -8.88 15.76 -1.24
C ARG A 40 -7.82 16.53 -0.45
N GLN A 41 -6.81 17.10 -1.10
CA GLN A 41 -5.73 17.82 -0.44
C GLN A 41 -6.22 18.90 0.54
N ALA A 42 -7.25 19.67 0.16
CA ALA A 42 -7.83 20.70 1.01
C ALA A 42 -8.51 20.11 2.25
N ASP A 43 -9.30 19.05 2.07
CA ASP A 43 -9.98 18.33 3.14
C ASP A 43 -8.97 17.72 4.13
N ILE A 44 -7.90 17.11 3.60
CA ILE A 44 -6.80 16.54 4.38
C ILE A 44 -6.09 17.60 5.21
N THR A 45 -5.81 18.75 4.59
CA THR A 45 -5.14 19.87 5.25
C THR A 45 -6.01 20.44 6.37
N ALA A 46 -7.31 20.60 6.13
CA ALA A 46 -8.25 21.08 7.15
C ALA A 46 -8.34 20.12 8.34
N ALA A 47 -8.36 18.81 8.11
CA ALA A 47 -8.35 17.81 9.18
C ALA A 47 -7.05 17.87 10.00
N LEU A 48 -5.89 17.89 9.33
CA LEU A 48 -4.59 17.99 10.00
C LEU A 48 -4.39 19.31 10.75
N LYS A 49 -4.96 20.41 10.26
CA LYS A 49 -4.99 21.68 10.98
C LYS A 49 -5.83 21.57 12.25
N LYS A 50 -6.97 20.88 12.20
CA LYS A 50 -7.82 20.68 13.37
C LYS A 50 -7.16 19.79 14.42
N ASP A 51 -6.54 18.69 14.00
CA ASP A 51 -6.03 17.68 14.93
C ASP A 51 -4.63 18.01 15.46
N LEU A 52 -3.76 18.58 14.61
CA LEU A 52 -2.34 18.80 14.92
C LEU A 52 -1.89 20.26 14.78
N ASN A 53 -2.82 21.18 14.44
CA ASN A 53 -2.51 22.59 14.14
C ASN A 53 -1.46 22.79 13.02
N LYS A 54 -1.21 21.77 12.18
CA LYS A 54 -0.26 21.82 11.07
C LYS A 54 -0.67 22.87 10.03
N THR A 55 0.29 23.63 9.53
CA THR A 55 0.06 24.55 8.40
C THR A 55 -0.09 23.76 7.11
N GLU A 56 -0.69 24.38 6.09
CA GLU A 56 -0.80 23.76 4.76
C GLU A 56 0.57 23.37 4.20
N GLN A 57 1.58 24.23 4.33
CA GLN A 57 2.93 23.93 3.87
C GLN A 57 3.52 22.72 4.60
N ALA A 58 3.31 22.62 5.92
CA ALA A 58 3.77 21.48 6.70
C ALA A 58 3.06 20.18 6.32
N THR A 59 1.73 20.24 6.10
CA THR A 59 0.97 19.08 5.59
C THR A 59 1.49 18.63 4.23
N LEU A 60 1.71 19.54 3.30
CA LEU A 60 2.22 19.18 1.97
C LEU A 60 3.59 18.54 2.04
N LEU A 61 4.52 19.16 2.77
CA LEU A 61 5.91 18.72 2.83
C LEU A 61 6.09 17.40 3.59
N TYR A 62 5.41 17.24 4.72
CA TYR A 62 5.65 16.10 5.62
C TYR A 62 4.63 14.96 5.50
N GLU A 63 3.45 15.21 4.92
CA GLU A 63 2.42 14.19 4.75
C GLU A 63 2.25 13.77 3.29
N LEU A 64 2.08 14.72 2.38
CA LEU A 64 1.56 14.40 1.05
C LEU A 64 2.64 14.17 0.00
N LEU A 65 3.72 14.96 0.02
CA LEU A 65 4.77 14.89 -1.00
C LEU A 65 5.45 13.51 -1.04
N SER A 66 5.73 12.94 0.13
CA SER A 66 6.32 11.60 0.26
C SER A 66 5.41 10.53 -0.34
N LEU A 67 4.10 10.61 -0.06
CA LEU A 67 3.11 9.65 -0.57
C LEU A 67 3.00 9.68 -2.10
N GLU A 68 2.99 10.86 -2.71
CA GLU A 68 2.97 10.97 -4.17
C GLU A 68 4.23 10.38 -4.82
N GLY A 69 5.39 10.63 -4.20
CA GLY A 69 6.67 10.07 -4.63
C GLY A 69 6.68 8.56 -4.55
N GLU A 70 6.24 7.98 -3.43
CA GLU A 70 6.15 6.53 -3.26
C GLU A 70 5.17 5.87 -4.22
N ILE A 71 4.00 6.47 -4.45
CA ILE A 71 3.04 5.93 -5.43
C ILE A 71 3.66 5.91 -6.82
N SER A 72 4.36 6.99 -7.21
CA SER A 72 4.99 7.08 -8.52
C SER A 72 6.11 6.05 -8.68
N LEU A 73 6.99 5.94 -7.68
CA LEU A 73 8.03 4.89 -7.64
C LEU A 73 7.42 3.50 -7.73
N ALA A 74 6.36 3.23 -6.96
CA ALA A 74 5.69 1.93 -6.96
C ALA A 74 5.11 1.63 -8.34
N VAL A 75 4.40 2.57 -8.98
CA VAL A 75 3.86 2.38 -10.33
C VAL A 75 4.94 2.07 -11.35
N ASP A 76 6.08 2.78 -11.28
CA ASP A 76 7.17 2.64 -12.26
C ASP A 76 7.94 1.33 -12.08
N ARG A 77 8.13 0.87 -10.84
CA ARG A 77 8.95 -0.29 -10.50
C ARG A 77 8.16 -1.57 -10.27
N LEU A 78 6.83 -1.52 -10.20
CA LEU A 78 6.00 -2.66 -9.83
C LEU A 78 6.25 -3.91 -10.69
N ALA A 79 6.38 -3.73 -12.01
CA ALA A 79 6.60 -4.83 -12.94
C ALA A 79 7.94 -5.54 -12.68
N GLU A 80 8.98 -4.76 -12.42
CA GLU A 80 10.31 -5.27 -12.04
C GLU A 80 10.24 -6.01 -10.70
N TRP A 81 9.56 -5.42 -9.70
CA TRP A 81 9.46 -6.01 -8.36
C TRP A 81 8.71 -7.34 -8.35
N ALA A 82 7.70 -7.50 -9.21
CA ALA A 82 6.87 -8.69 -9.28
C ALA A 82 7.43 -9.80 -10.20
N ALA A 83 8.47 -9.49 -10.99
CA ALA A 83 9.07 -10.45 -11.91
C ALA A 83 9.82 -11.57 -11.14
N PRO A 84 9.84 -12.82 -11.69
CA PRO A 84 10.67 -13.89 -11.16
C PRO A 84 12.15 -13.49 -11.19
N ARG A 85 12.88 -13.77 -10.11
CA ARG A 85 14.31 -13.46 -9.99
C ARG A 85 15.12 -14.76 -10.08
N PRO A 86 15.90 -14.98 -11.15
CA PRO A 86 16.74 -16.18 -11.24
C PRO A 86 17.80 -16.16 -10.14
N VAL A 87 18.15 -17.33 -9.64
CA VAL A 87 19.19 -17.50 -8.61
C VAL A 87 20.32 -18.39 -9.12
N GLU A 88 21.48 -18.29 -8.48
CA GLU A 88 22.65 -19.10 -8.82
C GLU A 88 22.34 -20.59 -8.66
N LYS A 89 22.78 -21.38 -9.65
CA LYS A 89 22.62 -22.84 -9.67
C LYS A 89 23.88 -23.52 -9.13
N ASN A 90 23.71 -24.70 -8.57
CA ASN A 90 24.82 -25.58 -8.22
C ASN A 90 24.85 -26.80 -9.17
N LEU A 91 25.86 -27.67 -9.02
CA LEU A 91 26.01 -28.86 -9.88
C LEU A 91 24.80 -29.80 -9.83
N LEU A 92 24.08 -29.83 -8.71
CA LEU A 92 22.89 -30.67 -8.53
C LEU A 92 21.66 -30.10 -9.24
N THR A 93 21.57 -28.78 -9.37
CA THR A 93 20.44 -28.06 -9.99
C THR A 93 20.75 -27.51 -11.38
N LEU A 94 21.83 -27.98 -12.01
CA LEU A 94 22.35 -27.43 -13.26
C LEU A 94 21.29 -27.42 -14.39
N PHE A 95 20.53 -28.51 -14.49
CA PHE A 95 19.48 -28.69 -15.51
C PHE A 95 18.10 -28.15 -15.09
N ASP A 96 17.94 -27.67 -13.86
CA ASP A 96 16.66 -27.18 -13.34
C ASP A 96 16.42 -25.69 -13.66
N GLN A 97 15.17 -25.22 -13.59
CA GLN A 97 14.88 -23.78 -13.54
C GLN A 97 14.75 -23.35 -12.08
N VAL A 98 15.64 -22.46 -11.63
CA VAL A 98 15.67 -21.99 -10.24
C VAL A 98 15.45 -20.48 -10.21
N PHE A 99 14.39 -20.04 -9.56
CA PHE A 99 14.04 -18.63 -9.41
C PHE A 99 13.24 -18.38 -8.13
N ILE A 100 13.22 -17.13 -7.67
CA ILE A 100 12.39 -16.64 -6.58
C ILE A 100 11.23 -15.85 -7.19
N GLN A 101 10.00 -16.30 -6.92
CA GLN A 101 8.78 -15.60 -7.32
C GLN A 101 8.16 -14.87 -6.12
N PRO A 102 8.05 -13.54 -6.16
CA PRO A 102 7.32 -12.79 -5.14
C PRO A 102 5.81 -13.06 -5.24
N GLU A 103 5.19 -13.41 -4.11
CA GLU A 103 3.75 -13.65 -4.00
C GLU A 103 3.14 -12.89 -2.82
N PRO A 104 1.87 -12.45 -2.92
CA PRO A 104 1.20 -11.73 -1.84
C PRO A 104 0.90 -12.65 -0.65
N LEU A 105 1.17 -12.17 0.56
CA LEU A 105 0.96 -12.91 1.81
C LEU A 105 -0.52 -13.13 2.17
N GLY A 106 -1.42 -12.23 1.75
CA GLY A 106 -2.84 -12.30 2.10
C GLY A 106 -3.47 -10.99 2.51
N VAL A 107 -3.89 -10.92 3.77
CA VAL A 107 -4.48 -9.74 4.40
C VAL A 107 -3.51 -9.20 5.44
N VAL A 108 -3.23 -7.90 5.37
CA VAL A 108 -2.33 -7.20 6.31
C VAL A 108 -3.10 -6.15 7.10
N LEU A 109 -2.73 -6.01 8.37
CA LEU A 109 -3.22 -4.96 9.26
C LEU A 109 -2.18 -3.84 9.30
N ILE A 110 -2.63 -2.61 9.08
CA ILE A 110 -1.81 -1.40 9.21
C ILE A 110 -2.34 -0.62 10.40
N ILE A 111 -1.45 -0.32 11.35
CA ILE A 111 -1.76 0.50 12.53
C ILE A 111 -0.93 1.77 12.41
N GLY A 112 -1.60 2.89 12.16
CA GLY A 112 -0.96 4.20 12.07
C GLY A 112 -0.67 4.83 13.43
N ALA A 113 0.27 5.78 13.45
CA ALA A 113 0.49 6.65 14.60
C ALA A 113 -0.09 8.06 14.36
N TRP A 114 -0.26 8.82 15.44
CA TRP A 114 -0.98 10.10 15.45
C TRP A 114 -0.16 11.30 14.95
N ASN A 115 1.18 11.22 14.97
CA ASN A 115 2.07 12.35 14.68
C ASN A 115 2.21 12.64 13.18
N TYR A 116 2.08 11.61 12.34
CA TYR A 116 1.98 11.73 10.88
C TYR A 116 0.90 10.78 10.36
N PRO A 117 -0.38 11.08 10.64
CA PRO A 117 -1.46 10.11 10.50
C PRO A 117 -1.72 9.72 9.05
N TRP A 118 -1.32 10.54 8.07
CA TRP A 118 -1.44 10.20 6.64
C TRP A 118 -0.23 9.42 6.16
N THR A 119 0.99 9.90 6.41
CA THR A 119 2.20 9.19 6.00
C THR A 119 2.28 7.80 6.62
N LEU A 120 2.13 7.68 7.95
CA LEU A 120 2.35 6.41 8.66
C LEU A 120 1.26 5.36 8.42
N THR A 121 0.12 5.76 7.84
CA THR A 121 -0.93 4.82 7.44
C THR A 121 -0.85 4.49 5.95
N LEU A 122 -0.65 5.49 5.09
CA LEU A 122 -0.73 5.30 3.64
C LEU A 122 0.58 4.81 3.03
N GLN A 123 1.73 5.15 3.60
CA GLN A 123 3.02 4.66 3.13
C GLN A 123 3.11 3.11 3.16
N PRO A 124 2.84 2.42 4.28
CA PRO A 124 2.76 0.96 4.29
C PRO A 124 1.60 0.40 3.44
N LEU A 125 0.51 1.16 3.26
CA LEU A 125 -0.61 0.76 2.41
C LEU A 125 -0.19 0.72 0.92
N ILE A 126 0.58 1.70 0.46
CA ILE A 126 1.13 1.73 -0.90
C ILE A 126 1.96 0.47 -1.16
N GLY A 127 2.84 0.11 -0.22
CA GLY A 127 3.60 -1.14 -0.26
C GLY A 127 2.72 -2.39 -0.30
N ALA A 128 1.66 -2.44 0.52
CA ALA A 128 0.71 -3.56 0.53
C ALA A 128 -0.04 -3.71 -0.81
N ILE A 129 -0.51 -2.60 -1.39
CA ILE A 129 -1.17 -2.59 -2.71
C ILE A 129 -0.19 -3.05 -3.80
N ALA A 130 1.05 -2.57 -3.77
CA ALA A 130 2.10 -3.01 -4.69
C ALA A 130 2.38 -4.51 -4.56
N ALA A 131 2.44 -5.05 -3.35
CA ALA A 131 2.61 -6.48 -3.11
C ALA A 131 1.39 -7.33 -3.57
N GLY A 132 0.21 -6.73 -3.75
CA GLY A 132 -1.03 -7.43 -4.10
C GLY A 132 -1.80 -7.96 -2.87
N VAL A 133 -1.56 -7.34 -1.71
CA VAL A 133 -2.14 -7.68 -0.42
C VAL A 133 -3.36 -6.79 -0.15
N TYR A 134 -4.37 -7.33 0.53
CA TYR A 134 -5.50 -6.53 1.03
C TYR A 134 -5.15 -5.97 2.39
N ALA A 135 -5.20 -4.65 2.54
CA ALA A 135 -4.87 -4.01 3.80
C ALA A 135 -6.11 -3.38 4.44
N PHE A 136 -6.14 -3.39 5.78
CA PHE A 136 -7.05 -2.58 6.56
C PHE A 136 -6.22 -1.64 7.44
N SER A 137 -6.53 -0.34 7.39
CA SER A 137 -5.88 0.67 8.24
C SER A 137 -6.76 0.95 9.45
N GLN A 138 -6.19 0.84 10.64
CA GLN A 138 -6.77 1.40 11.85
C GLN A 138 -6.00 2.66 12.21
N THR A 139 -6.67 3.81 12.12
CA THR A 139 -6.16 5.08 12.62
C THR A 139 -6.85 5.34 13.95
N TYR A 140 -6.07 5.48 15.03
CA TYR A 140 -6.59 6.01 16.28
C TYR A 140 -6.68 7.53 16.13
N CYS A 141 -7.89 8.07 16.00
CA CYS A 141 -8.14 9.47 16.38
C CYS A 141 -8.12 9.52 17.91
N LEU A 142 -7.16 10.25 18.47
CA LEU A 142 -7.22 10.72 19.85
C LEU A 142 -7.93 12.07 19.88
#